data_AF-A0A9N9JWB0-F1
#
_entry.id   AF-A0A9N9JWB0-F1
#
_cell.length_a   1.000
_cell.length_b   1.000
_cell.length_c   1.000
_cell.angle_alpha   90.00
_cell.angle_beta   90.00
_cell.angle_gamma   90.00
#
_symmetry.space_group_name_H-M   'P 1'
#
loop_
_entity.id
_entity.type
_entity.pdbx_description
1 polymer ?
#
loop_
_entity_poly.entity_id
_entity_poly.type
_entity_poly.pdbx_seq_one_letter_code
_entity_poly.pdbx_strand_id
1 'polypeptide(L)'
;RQAQETRDKPSKIIQENIINTPEAIRPYLPSTNACCRKIQRVRHAGLPPQLQNIAEFDNEIDLYPPRIITDFEVTAINASRFMFPGVINKACFFHLRQNRWKKIQKCGLASKYRNDTCFSIKVRCLFALAFLPPSEIPSAFNILKPQMPQEARELVL
;
A
#
# COMPACT_ATOMS: atom_id res chain seq x y z
N ARG A 1 22.35 2.53 26.09
CA ARG A 1 21.74 1.30 25.52
C ARG A 1 20.40 1.09 26.21
N GLN A 2 19.30 1.27 25.49
CA GLN A 2 18.01 0.57 25.58
C GLN A 2 16.91 1.50 25.05
N ALA A 3 16.49 1.26 23.80
CA ALA A 3 15.13 1.59 23.40
C ALA A 3 14.25 0.49 24.01
N GLN A 4 13.65 0.78 25.16
CA GLN A 4 12.57 -0.06 25.67
C GLN A 4 11.36 0.13 24.75
N GLU A 5 10.81 -1.02 24.36
CA GLU A 5 9.69 -1.23 23.46
C GLU A 5 8.55 -0.21 23.68
N THR A 6 8.53 0.83 22.85
CA THR A 6 7.35 1.66 22.69
C THR A 6 6.47 1.00 21.63
N ARG A 7 5.28 0.54 22.03
CA ARG A 7 4.25 0.03 21.11
C ARG A 7 3.71 1.11 20.16
N ASP A 8 4.13 2.36 20.35
CA ASP A 8 3.76 3.47 19.50
C ASP A 8 4.57 3.49 18.21
N LYS A 9 3.86 3.64 17.08
CA LYS A 9 4.47 3.80 15.76
C LYS A 9 5.54 4.89 15.84
N PRO A 10 6.74 4.70 15.24
CA PRO A 10 7.84 5.68 15.30
C PRO A 10 7.41 7.11 14.93
N SER A 11 6.40 7.25 14.06
CA SER A 11 5.81 8.54 13.69
C SER A 11 5.11 9.27 14.85
N LYS A 12 4.45 8.56 15.77
CA LYS A 12 3.78 9.16 16.94
C LYS A 12 4.79 9.69 17.95
N ILE A 13 5.84 8.91 18.22
CA ILE A 13 6.94 9.30 19.11
C ILE A 13 7.63 10.56 18.58
N ILE A 14 7.86 10.63 17.27
CA ILE A 14 8.44 11.82 16.64
C ILE A 14 7.49 13.02 16.75
N GLN A 15 6.19 12.82 16.54
CA GLN A 15 5.19 13.90 16.65
C GLN A 15 5.05 14.43 18.08
N GLU A 16 4.97 13.57 19.08
CA GLU A 16 4.87 13.97 20.49
C GLU A 16 6.12 14.74 20.95
N ASN A 17 7.32 14.27 20.58
CA ASN A 17 8.55 14.98 20.92
C ASN A 17 8.65 16.36 20.24
N ILE A 18 8.17 16.49 18.99
CA ILE A 18 8.13 17.79 18.28
C ILE A 18 7.13 18.75 18.94
N ILE A 19 5.96 18.25 19.37
CA ILE A 19 4.92 19.07 20.03
C ILE A 19 5.38 19.53 21.42
N ASN A 20 6.12 18.69 22.13
CA ASN A 20 6.64 19.00 23.48
C ASN A 20 7.98 19.75 23.47
N THR A 21 8.49 20.16 22.31
CA THR A 21 9.76 20.90 22.25
C THR A 21 9.53 22.36 22.68
N PRO A 22 10.38 22.94 23.57
CA PRO A 22 10.30 24.33 23.97
C PRO A 22 10.31 25.30 22.78
N GLU A 23 9.47 26.34 22.82
CA GLU A 23 9.26 27.27 21.70
C GLU A 23 10.56 27.96 21.24
N ALA A 24 11.52 28.14 22.16
CA ALA A 24 12.84 28.70 21.87
C ALA A 24 13.71 27.84 20.93
N ILE A 25 13.48 26.52 20.89
CA ILE A 25 14.26 25.56 20.10
C ILE A 25 13.58 25.26 18.76
N ARG A 26 12.28 25.56 18.64
CA ARG A 26 11.45 25.31 17.45
C ARG A 26 12.02 25.88 16.13
N PRO A 27 12.65 27.06 16.08
CA PRO A 27 13.28 27.58 14.85
C PRO A 27 14.46 26.73 14.35
N TYR A 28 15.09 25.97 15.23
CA TYR A 28 16.25 25.13 14.94
C TYR A 28 15.87 23.68 14.60
N LEU A 29 14.60 23.30 14.78
CA LEU A 29 14.12 21.98 14.39
C LEU A 29 13.90 21.91 12.87
N PRO A 30 14.32 20.82 12.21
CA PRO A 30 14.00 20.61 10.81
C PRO A 30 12.48 20.45 10.66
N SER A 31 11.90 21.12 9.65
CA SER A 31 10.49 20.93 9.32
C SER A 31 10.19 19.45 9.03
N THR A 32 8.93 19.03 9.21
CA THR A 32 8.50 17.66 8.88
C THR A 32 8.88 17.28 7.44
N ASN A 33 8.78 18.22 6.51
CA ASN A 33 9.20 18.05 5.12
C ASN A 33 10.72 17.85 4.97
N ALA A 34 11.53 18.59 5.74
CA ALA A 34 12.98 18.42 5.74
C ALA A 34 13.39 17.04 6.30
N CYS A 35 12.72 16.59 7.37
CA CYS A 35 12.92 15.26 7.94
C CYS A 35 12.52 14.14 6.94
N CYS A 36 11.35 14.25 6.32
CA CYS A 36 10.89 13.30 5.29
C CYS A 36 11.86 13.22 4.11
N ARG A 37 12.36 14.37 3.61
CA ARG A 37 13.36 14.38 2.53
C ARG A 37 14.67 13.71 2.95
N LYS A 38 15.13 13.91 4.19
CA LYS A 38 16.34 13.25 4.70
C LYS A 38 16.16 11.73 4.77
N ILE A 39 15.01 11.26 5.28
CA ILE A 39 14.66 9.83 5.28
C ILE A 39 14.59 9.28 3.86
N GLN A 40 13.98 10.00 2.91
CA GLN A 40 13.92 9.60 1.50
C GLN A 40 15.32 9.46 0.90
N ARG A 41 16.23 10.43 1.13
CA ARG A 41 17.61 10.36 0.65
C ARG A 41 18.36 9.16 1.22
N VAL A 42 18.24 8.91 2.53
CA VAL A 42 18.89 7.76 3.19
C VAL A 42 18.36 6.44 2.62
N ARG A 43 17.04 6.33 2.43
CA ARG A 43 16.44 5.16 1.78
C ARG A 43 16.94 4.98 0.34
N HIS A 44 17.09 6.07 -0.40
CA HIS A 44 17.58 6.04 -1.77
C HIS A 44 19.07 5.71 -1.87
N ALA A 45 19.87 6.10 -0.88
CA ALA A 45 21.30 5.75 -0.81
C ALA A 45 21.53 4.26 -0.49
N GLY A 46 20.57 3.61 0.17
CA GLY A 46 20.60 2.17 0.43
C GLY A 46 19.92 1.31 -0.63
N LEU A 47 19.34 1.92 -1.67
CA LEU A 47 18.85 1.18 -2.83
C LEU A 47 20.05 0.76 -3.68
N PRO A 48 20.05 -0.47 -4.22
CA PRO A 48 21.03 -0.82 -5.23
C PRO A 48 20.96 0.19 -6.39
N PRO A 49 22.10 0.47 -7.05
CA PRO A 49 22.13 1.38 -8.19
C PRO A 49 21.06 0.96 -9.21
N GLN A 50 20.33 1.95 -9.72
CA GLN A 50 19.39 1.71 -10.80
C GLN A 50 20.15 1.13 -11.98
N LEU A 51 19.72 -0.03 -12.45
CA LEU A 51 20.32 -0.70 -13.62
C LEU A 51 20.21 0.25 -14.81
N GLN A 52 21.35 0.64 -15.36
CA GLN A 52 21.43 1.65 -16.42
C GLN A 52 21.19 1.03 -17.80
N ASN A 53 21.42 -0.28 -17.92
CA ASN A 53 21.17 -1.05 -19.14
C ASN A 53 20.82 -2.52 -18.77
N ILE A 54 20.21 -3.24 -19.72
CA ILE A 54 19.83 -4.65 -19.57
C ILE A 54 21.08 -5.56 -19.58
N ALA A 55 22.19 -5.10 -20.15
CA ALA A 55 23.42 -5.87 -20.33
C ALA A 55 24.23 -6.08 -19.03
N GLU A 56 24.00 -5.26 -17.99
CA GLU A 56 24.59 -5.46 -16.64
C GLU A 56 24.00 -6.69 -15.90
N PHE A 57 22.93 -7.28 -16.44
CA PHE A 57 22.25 -8.46 -15.89
C PHE A 57 22.83 -9.79 -16.41
N ASP A 58 23.95 -9.77 -17.14
CA ASP A 58 24.59 -10.98 -17.70
C ASP A 58 25.39 -11.78 -16.66
N ASN A 59 25.18 -11.49 -15.38
CA ASN A 59 25.47 -12.48 -14.35
C ASN A 59 24.27 -13.42 -14.32
N GLU A 60 24.49 -14.64 -14.80
CA GLU A 60 23.62 -15.82 -14.83
C GLU A 60 23.08 -16.17 -13.43
N ILE A 61 22.31 -15.25 -12.83
CA ILE A 61 21.64 -15.44 -11.55
C ILE A 61 20.33 -16.10 -11.88
N ASP A 62 20.33 -17.41 -11.75
CA ASP A 62 19.10 -18.17 -11.75
C ASP A 62 18.23 -17.75 -10.56
N LEU A 63 17.16 -17.03 -10.88
CA LEU A 63 16.16 -16.61 -9.90
C LEU A 63 15.09 -17.71 -9.79
N TYR A 64 15.00 -18.32 -8.61
CA TYR A 64 13.93 -19.27 -8.25
C TYR A 64 13.05 -18.69 -7.15
N PRO A 65 12.31 -17.59 -7.40
CA PRO A 65 11.48 -16.99 -6.37
C PRO A 65 10.33 -17.94 -6.04
N PRO A 66 10.10 -18.30 -4.76
CA PRO A 66 8.94 -19.10 -4.38
C PRO A 66 7.62 -18.31 -4.52
N ARG A 67 7.71 -16.98 -4.60
CA ARG A 67 6.57 -16.07 -4.69
C ARG A 67 6.96 -14.77 -5.38
N ILE A 68 6.08 -14.29 -6.25
CA ILE A 68 6.17 -12.96 -6.85
C ILE A 68 4.91 -12.18 -6.46
N ILE A 69 5.09 -10.90 -6.11
CA ILE A 69 3.98 -9.99 -5.83
C ILE A 69 3.89 -8.98 -6.98
N THR A 70 2.81 -9.01 -7.74
CA THR A 70 2.53 -8.02 -8.80
C THR A 70 1.38 -7.11 -8.41
N ASP A 71 1.14 -6.07 -9.19
CA ASP A 71 -0.18 -5.45 -9.22
C ASP A 71 -1.23 -6.39 -9.86
N PHE A 72 -2.44 -5.88 -10.08
CA PHE A 72 -3.55 -6.65 -10.64
C PHE A 72 -3.57 -6.63 -12.18
N GLU A 73 -2.49 -6.17 -12.83
CA GLU A 73 -2.43 -6.18 -14.29
C GLU A 73 -2.18 -7.60 -14.81
N VAL A 74 -3.07 -8.05 -15.69
CA VAL A 74 -3.01 -9.41 -16.27
C VAL A 74 -1.70 -9.62 -17.04
N THR A 75 -1.19 -8.57 -17.70
CA THR A 75 0.11 -8.57 -18.39
C THR A 75 1.26 -8.87 -17.43
N ALA A 76 1.32 -8.19 -16.28
CA ALA A 76 2.35 -8.41 -15.26
C ALA A 76 2.26 -9.82 -14.64
N ILE A 77 1.04 -10.30 -14.36
CA ILE A 77 0.80 -11.66 -13.83
C ILE A 77 1.24 -12.72 -14.86
N ASN A 78 0.90 -12.54 -16.13
CA ASN A 78 1.25 -13.47 -17.19
C ASN A 78 2.75 -13.50 -17.45
N ALA A 79 3.41 -12.33 -17.52
CA ALA A 79 4.85 -12.24 -17.66
C ALA A 79 5.58 -12.93 -16.49
N SER A 80 5.12 -12.71 -15.25
CA SER A 80 5.66 -13.39 -14.06
C SER A 80 5.56 -14.92 -14.15
N ARG A 81 4.42 -15.45 -14.61
CA ARG A 81 4.22 -16.91 -14.77
C ARG A 81 5.01 -17.50 -15.93
N PHE A 82 5.19 -16.72 -17.00
CA PHE A 82 5.96 -17.13 -18.17
C PHE A 82 7.45 -17.22 -17.86
N MET A 83 8.00 -16.20 -17.18
CA MET A 83 9.42 -16.16 -16.82
C MET A 83 9.77 -17.11 -15.67
N PHE A 84 8.84 -17.36 -14.75
CA PHE A 84 9.05 -18.23 -13.59
C PHE A 84 7.94 -19.29 -13.49
N PRO A 85 8.03 -20.38 -14.26
CA PRO A 85 7.06 -21.47 -14.20
C PRO A 85 6.92 -22.03 -12.77
N GLY A 86 5.69 -22.28 -12.33
CA GLY A 86 5.42 -22.79 -10.98
C GLY A 86 5.46 -21.75 -9.85
N VAL A 87 5.79 -20.48 -10.14
CA VAL A 87 5.79 -19.42 -9.12
C VAL A 87 4.40 -19.17 -8.55
N ILE A 88 4.33 -18.98 -7.24
CA ILE A 88 3.11 -18.50 -6.60
C ILE A 88 3.03 -16.98 -6.83
N ASN A 89 2.25 -16.56 -7.82
CA ASN A 89 1.96 -15.14 -8.01
C ASN A 89 0.89 -14.68 -7.00
N LYS A 90 1.13 -13.55 -6.33
CA LYS A 90 0.20 -12.89 -5.40
C LYS A 90 -0.02 -11.46 -5.84
N ALA A 91 -1.22 -10.95 -5.58
CA ALA A 91 -1.54 -9.56 -5.88
C ALA A 91 -1.19 -8.65 -4.69
N CYS A 92 -0.71 -7.45 -4.99
CA CYS A 92 -0.31 -6.47 -4.00
C CYS A 92 -1.51 -5.72 -3.40
N PHE A 93 -1.80 -5.93 -2.11
CA PHE A 93 -2.88 -5.23 -1.41
C PHE A 93 -2.72 -3.70 -1.40
N PHE A 94 -1.47 -3.21 -1.38
CA PHE A 94 -1.20 -1.78 -1.46
C PHE A 94 -1.68 -1.18 -2.78
N HIS A 95 -1.35 -1.82 -3.90
CA HIS A 95 -1.82 -1.40 -5.23
C HIS A 95 -3.35 -1.55 -5.37
N LEU A 96 -3.95 -2.59 -4.77
CA LEU A 96 -5.42 -2.72 -4.70
C LEU A 96 -6.05 -1.48 -4.05
N ARG A 97 -5.53 -1.09 -2.88
CA ARG A 97 -6.05 0.06 -2.12
C ARG A 97 -5.88 1.37 -2.91
N GLN A 98 -4.73 1.55 -3.57
CA GLN A 98 -4.49 2.73 -4.41
C GLN A 98 -5.44 2.79 -5.60
N ASN A 99 -5.62 1.69 -6.34
CA ASN A 99 -6.47 1.65 -7.52
C ASN A 99 -7.94 1.90 -7.17
N ARG A 100 -8.42 1.30 -6.08
CA ARG A 100 -9.77 1.59 -5.61
C ARG A 100 -9.92 3.01 -5.06
N TRP A 101 -8.90 3.57 -4.40
CA TRP A 101 -8.95 4.98 -4.00
C TRP A 101 -9.09 5.91 -5.21
N LYS A 102 -8.34 5.66 -6.28
CA LYS A 102 -8.49 6.38 -7.56
C LYS A 102 -9.92 6.23 -8.12
N LYS A 103 -10.51 5.02 -8.06
CA LYS A 103 -11.90 4.79 -8.50
C LYS A 103 -12.91 5.56 -7.62
N ILE A 104 -12.77 5.54 -6.30
CA ILE A 104 -13.60 6.33 -5.36
C ILE A 104 -13.56 7.82 -5.72
N GLN A 105 -12.37 8.35 -6.02
CA GLN A 105 -12.21 9.74 -6.46
C GLN A 105 -12.89 10.01 -7.80
N LYS A 106 -12.70 9.13 -8.80
CA LYS A 106 -13.34 9.24 -10.12
C LYS A 106 -14.87 9.20 -10.05
N CYS A 107 -15.43 8.45 -9.11
CA CYS A 107 -16.87 8.40 -8.86
C CYS A 107 -17.40 9.61 -8.07
N GLY A 108 -16.56 10.58 -7.69
CA GLY A 108 -16.98 11.72 -6.86
C GLY A 108 -17.26 11.37 -5.39
N LEU A 109 -16.92 10.15 -4.95
CA LEU A 109 -17.29 9.62 -3.63
C LEU A 109 -16.26 9.97 -2.54
N ALA A 110 -15.19 10.71 -2.86
CA ALA A 110 -14.10 10.98 -1.93
C ALA A 110 -14.54 11.74 -0.67
N SER A 111 -15.43 12.73 -0.82
CA SER A 111 -15.97 13.49 0.32
C SER A 111 -16.82 12.59 1.23
N LYS A 112 -17.72 11.81 0.63
CA LYS A 112 -18.58 10.86 1.36
C LYS A 112 -17.76 9.78 2.06
N TYR A 113 -16.76 9.21 1.39
CA TYR A 113 -15.84 8.25 2.02
C TYR A 113 -15.11 8.80 3.25
N ARG A 114 -14.83 10.10 3.29
CA ARG A 114 -14.16 10.76 4.42
C ARG A 114 -15.11 11.10 5.56
N ASN A 115 -16.33 11.53 5.23
CA ASN A 115 -17.23 12.16 6.19
C ASN A 115 -18.36 11.23 6.66
N ASP A 116 -18.66 10.16 5.91
CA ASP A 116 -19.67 9.15 6.26
C ASP A 116 -18.97 7.85 6.67
N THR A 117 -18.95 7.62 7.99
CA THR A 117 -18.34 6.42 8.59
C THR A 117 -19.00 5.14 8.13
N CYS A 118 -20.34 5.12 7.99
CA CYS A 118 -21.08 3.93 7.57
C CYS A 118 -20.72 3.54 6.14
N PHE A 119 -20.71 4.53 5.24
CA PHE A 119 -20.26 4.35 3.87
C PHE A 119 -18.80 3.88 3.80
N SER A 120 -17.91 4.51 4.57
CA SER A 120 -16.50 4.14 4.64
C SER A 120 -16.30 2.69 5.09
N ILE A 121 -17.07 2.22 6.09
CA ILE A 121 -17.01 0.84 6.56
C ILE A 121 -17.41 -0.13 5.45
N LYS A 122 -18.54 0.10 4.77
CA LYS A 122 -19.00 -0.78 3.69
C LYS A 122 -17.97 -0.91 2.56
N VAL A 123 -17.39 0.21 2.14
CA VAL A 123 -16.30 0.21 1.14
C VAL A 123 -15.06 -0.50 1.69
N ARG A 124 -14.75 -0.38 2.98
CA ARG A 124 -13.64 -1.10 3.62
C ARG A 124 -13.87 -2.60 3.73
N CYS A 125 -15.10 -3.07 3.88
CA CYS A 125 -15.43 -4.49 3.83
C CYS A 125 -15.10 -5.10 2.45
N LEU A 126 -15.26 -4.34 1.35
CA LEU A 126 -14.82 -4.80 0.02
C LEU A 126 -13.31 -5.02 -0.06
N PHE A 127 -12.51 -4.18 0.62
CA PHE A 127 -11.07 -4.41 0.74
C PHE A 127 -10.74 -5.61 1.61
N ALA A 128 -11.52 -5.83 2.67
CA ALA A 128 -11.29 -6.90 3.62
C ALA A 128 -11.47 -8.30 3.00
N LEU A 129 -12.20 -8.41 1.88
CA LEU A 129 -12.31 -9.66 1.10
C LEU A 129 -10.94 -10.23 0.68
N ALA A 130 -9.92 -9.38 0.52
CA ALA A 130 -8.57 -9.84 0.19
C ALA A 130 -7.92 -10.72 1.28
N PHE A 131 -8.48 -10.73 2.50
CA PHE A 131 -7.99 -11.54 3.63
C PHE A 131 -8.78 -12.84 3.83
N LEU A 132 -9.80 -13.10 3.02
CA LEU A 132 -10.54 -14.37 3.06
C LEU A 132 -9.82 -15.44 2.24
N PRO A 133 -10.04 -16.74 2.56
CA PRO A 133 -9.69 -17.83 1.66
C PRO A 133 -10.30 -17.61 0.27
N PRO A 134 -9.59 -17.90 -0.83
CA PRO A 134 -10.11 -17.68 -2.19
C PRO A 134 -11.47 -18.33 -2.46
N SER A 135 -11.74 -19.48 -1.83
CA SER A 135 -13.02 -20.21 -1.93
C SER A 135 -14.20 -19.47 -1.30
N GLU A 136 -13.95 -18.61 -0.30
CA GLU A 136 -15.00 -17.88 0.43
C GLU A 136 -15.30 -16.50 -0.17
N ILE A 137 -14.35 -15.94 -0.93
CA ILE A 137 -14.46 -14.61 -1.54
C ILE A 137 -15.75 -14.44 -2.36
N PRO A 138 -16.15 -15.38 -3.25
CA PRO A 138 -17.38 -15.21 -4.05
C PRO A 138 -18.64 -15.11 -3.19
N SER A 139 -18.75 -15.96 -2.16
CA SER A 139 -19.89 -15.96 -1.24
C SER A 139 -19.96 -14.66 -0.43
N ALA A 140 -18.84 -14.27 0.18
CA ALA A 140 -18.76 -13.01 0.95
C ALA A 140 -19.01 -11.77 0.08
N PHE A 141 -18.51 -11.76 -1.16
CA PHE A 141 -18.78 -10.69 -2.12
C PHE A 141 -20.27 -10.60 -2.47
N ASN A 142 -20.94 -11.73 -2.70
CA ASN A 142 -22.37 -11.77 -2.99
C ASN A 142 -23.25 -11.29 -1.82
N ILE A 143 -22.77 -11.44 -0.57
CA ILE A 143 -23.43 -10.88 0.62
C ILE A 143 -23.23 -9.37 0.72
N LEU A 144 -22.03 -8.87 0.41
CA LEU A 144 -21.68 -7.44 0.53
C LEU A 144 -22.26 -6.59 -0.62
N LYS A 145 -22.26 -7.12 -1.84
CA LYS A 145 -22.65 -6.38 -3.06
C LYS A 145 -24.04 -5.71 -2.95
N PRO A 146 -25.11 -6.38 -2.46
CA PRO A 146 -26.44 -5.77 -2.31
C PRO A 146 -26.52 -4.69 -1.21
N GLN A 147 -25.58 -4.68 -0.26
CA GLN A 147 -25.57 -3.72 0.85
C GLN A 147 -24.92 -2.39 0.46
N MET A 148 -24.27 -2.34 -0.70
CA MET A 148 -23.65 -1.14 -1.23
C MET A 148 -24.72 -0.14 -1.68
N PRO A 149 -24.59 1.15 -1.32
CA PRO A 149 -25.54 2.16 -1.76
C PRO A 149 -25.43 2.36 -3.27
N GLN A 150 -26.55 2.77 -3.89
CA GLN A 150 -26.68 2.83 -5.35
C GLN A 150 -25.60 3.69 -6.00
N GLU A 151 -25.23 4.82 -5.39
CA GLU A 151 -24.18 5.71 -5.87
C GLU A 151 -22.78 5.07 -5.90
N ALA A 152 -22.57 3.96 -5.19
CA ALA A 152 -21.31 3.22 -5.16
C ALA A 152 -21.35 1.92 -5.96
N ARG A 153 -22.37 1.72 -6.80
CA ARG A 153 -22.47 0.56 -7.70
C ARG A 153 -21.23 0.41 -8.58
N GLU A 154 -20.70 1.53 -9.07
CA GLU A 154 -19.45 1.59 -9.84
C GLU A 154 -18.21 1.07 -9.10
N LEU A 155 -18.24 0.97 -7.76
CA LEU A 155 -17.11 0.40 -6.99
C LEU A 155 -17.11 -1.13 -6.97
N VAL A 156 -18.25 -1.76 -7.31
CA VAL A 156 -18.46 -3.22 -7.31
C VAL A 156 -18.70 -3.80 -8.72
N LEU A 157 -18.65 -2.95 -9.75
CA LEU A 157 -18.54 -3.33 -11.16
C LEU A 157 -17.06 -3.50 -11.53
#